data_AF-A0A521GMH1-F1
#
_entry.id   AF-A0A521GMH1-F1
#
_cell.length_a   1.000
_cell.length_b   1.000
_cell.length_c   1.000
_cell.angle_alpha   90.00
_cell.angle_beta   90.00
_cell.angle_gamma   90.00
#
_symmetry.space_group_name_H-M   'P 1'
#
loop_
_entity.id
_entity.type
_entity.pdbx_description
1 polymer ?
#
loop_
_entity_poly.entity_id
_entity_poly.type
_entity_poly.pdbx_seq_one_letter_code
_entity_poly.pdbx_strand_id
1 'polypeptide(L)'
;NVTIADSNWMGVNPTYTDNLTFDSVDIHGMNQWGEFSYSPQSGAIKTSRTQHTKVLNSRIADNKSHGLWFDQSNYDVQVAGNTITGNLGSSVFFEISDDLTLANNYIVSPANGDRAVKLAGSSGLKLINNTIIGGSDPVGIYTDSRSKPGCADPSQPLCANSYGSDRDTVHPRMATMDWVPRLDMMINNIIAYPKSAGYCGTTTAVCITLRNGSADVPLNTVIHQADGTRPKTIISGNVYVNGNGTIISTPNGKYPTPGAFAGAMIGAPVNIGGLEAGSWYGSTYVETDGSPTAALTALSSEATAVPADATINQYLSAGTRHYGVLAK
;
A
#
# COMPACT_ATOMS: atom_id res chain seq x y z
N ASN A 1 14.86 -14.87 16.89
CA ASN A 1 13.55 -14.21 16.79
C ASN A 1 13.40 -13.32 18.02
N VAL A 2 13.07 -12.05 17.81
CA VAL A 2 12.81 -11.07 18.87
C VAL A 2 11.29 -10.91 18.97
N THR A 3 10.76 -11.02 20.19
CA THR A 3 9.33 -10.79 20.46
C THR A 3 9.13 -9.47 21.21
N ILE A 4 8.19 -8.66 20.74
CA ILE A 4 7.74 -7.43 21.41
C ILE A 4 6.23 -7.54 21.58
N ALA A 5 5.81 -7.82 22.80
CA ALA A 5 4.41 -8.05 23.12
C ALA A 5 3.89 -6.98 24.07
N ASP A 6 2.59 -6.70 23.96
CA ASP A 6 1.79 -6.07 25.02
C ASP A 6 2.28 -4.69 25.49
N SER A 7 3.03 -3.99 24.65
CA SER A 7 3.44 -2.62 24.93
C SER A 7 2.26 -1.67 24.73
N ASN A 8 2.12 -0.67 25.60
CA ASN A 8 0.91 0.13 25.62
C ASN A 8 0.87 1.11 24.43
N TRP A 9 1.67 2.18 24.45
CA TRP A 9 1.55 3.25 23.46
C TRP A 9 2.08 2.89 22.05
N MET A 10 3.28 2.31 21.96
CA MET A 10 3.92 1.87 20.71
C MET A 10 4.83 0.67 20.98
N GLY A 11 5.07 -0.16 19.96
CA GLY A 11 6.05 -1.26 20.05
C GLY A 11 7.48 -0.77 19.81
N VAL A 12 7.79 -0.36 18.57
CA VAL A 12 9.10 0.19 18.18
C VAL A 12 8.92 1.50 17.43
N ASN A 13 9.70 2.53 17.81
CA ASN A 13 9.65 3.85 17.17
C ASN A 13 11.01 4.38 16.71
N PRO A 14 11.58 3.87 15.60
CA PRO A 14 12.82 4.38 15.02
C PRO A 14 12.59 5.73 14.33
N THR A 15 13.48 6.69 14.58
CA THR A 15 13.47 8.00 13.90
C THR A 15 14.89 8.37 13.47
N TYR A 16 15.08 8.90 12.26
CA TYR A 16 16.41 9.24 11.71
C TYR A 16 17.38 8.06 11.66
N THR A 17 16.89 6.92 11.18
CA THR A 17 17.68 5.68 11.08
C THR A 17 17.86 5.25 9.63
N ASP A 18 19.04 4.74 9.32
CA ASP A 18 19.36 4.17 8.01
C ASP A 18 19.59 2.67 8.10
N ASN A 19 19.20 1.94 7.05
CA ASN A 19 19.46 0.52 6.87
C ASN A 19 18.92 -0.37 8.02
N LEU A 20 17.87 0.09 8.70
CA LEU A 20 17.24 -0.67 9.77
C LEU A 20 16.50 -1.88 9.21
N THR A 21 16.81 -3.07 9.70
CA THR A 21 16.10 -4.31 9.30
C THR A 21 15.44 -4.96 10.49
N PHE A 22 14.14 -5.16 10.40
CA PHE A 22 13.36 -6.10 11.21
C PHE A 22 13.24 -7.39 10.40
N ASP A 23 13.88 -8.47 10.84
CA ASP A 23 13.77 -9.77 10.19
C ASP A 23 13.37 -10.83 11.21
N SER A 24 12.33 -11.59 10.87
CA SER A 24 11.83 -12.69 11.69
C SER A 24 11.54 -12.23 13.13
N VAL A 25 10.82 -11.12 13.27
CA VAL A 25 10.31 -10.60 14.56
C VAL A 25 8.83 -10.93 14.74
N ASP A 26 8.39 -11.03 15.99
CA ASP A 26 6.98 -11.18 16.36
C ASP A 26 6.56 -9.99 17.24
N ILE A 27 5.68 -9.13 16.71
CA ILE A 27 5.20 -7.94 17.41
C ILE A 27 3.68 -7.97 17.49
N HIS A 28 3.14 -8.05 18.70
CA HIS A 28 1.71 -8.24 18.88
C HIS A 28 1.11 -7.65 20.16
N GLY A 29 -0.21 -7.46 20.15
CA GLY A 29 -0.95 -7.05 21.33
C GLY A 29 -0.66 -5.62 21.78
N MET A 30 -0.18 -4.73 20.90
CA MET A 30 0.05 -3.35 21.27
C MET A 30 -1.27 -2.65 21.65
N ASN A 31 -1.19 -1.66 22.55
CA ASN A 31 -2.32 -0.88 23.03
C ASN A 31 -3.44 -1.77 23.62
N GLN A 32 -3.08 -2.77 24.42
CA GLN A 32 -3.99 -3.83 24.90
C GLN A 32 -5.31 -3.32 25.48
N TRP A 33 -5.28 -2.17 26.16
CA TRP A 33 -6.47 -1.59 26.80
C TRP A 33 -7.23 -0.60 25.93
N GLY A 34 -6.74 -0.31 24.72
CA GLY A 34 -7.36 0.66 23.81
C GLY A 34 -7.37 2.08 24.38
N GLU A 35 -6.41 2.39 25.25
CA GLU A 35 -6.28 3.69 25.93
C GLU A 35 -5.81 4.78 24.96
N PHE A 36 -5.11 4.40 23.89
CA PHE A 36 -4.60 5.31 22.89
C PHE A 36 -5.41 5.25 21.60
N SER A 37 -5.65 6.42 21.01
CA SER A 37 -6.11 6.49 19.62
C SER A 37 -5.00 6.00 18.69
N TYR A 38 -5.34 5.15 17.73
CA TYR A 38 -4.33 4.60 16.82
C TYR A 38 -3.70 5.67 15.93
N SER A 39 -4.47 6.63 15.43
CA SER A 39 -3.93 7.86 14.82
C SER A 39 -4.09 9.05 15.78
N PRO A 40 -3.12 10.01 15.84
CA PRO A 40 -1.95 10.09 15.00
C PRO A 40 -0.69 9.41 15.59
N GLN A 41 -0.80 8.49 16.55
CA GLN A 41 0.36 8.15 17.40
C GLN A 41 0.71 6.66 17.49
N SER A 42 -0.25 5.74 17.66
CA SER A 42 0.07 4.36 18.02
C SER A 42 0.30 3.46 16.80
N GLY A 43 1.39 2.67 16.85
CA GLY A 43 1.69 1.62 15.88
C GLY A 43 2.58 0.54 16.48
N ALA A 44 2.51 -0.68 15.94
CA ALA A 44 3.39 -1.77 16.38
C ALA A 44 4.85 -1.50 15.98
N ILE A 45 5.05 -1.11 14.74
CA ILE A 45 6.25 -0.41 14.29
C ILE A 45 5.80 0.93 13.73
N LYS A 46 6.29 2.03 14.29
CA LYS A 46 6.10 3.36 13.74
C LYS A 46 7.45 3.98 13.43
N THR A 47 7.79 4.24 12.18
CA THR A 47 9.05 4.86 11.78
C THR A 47 8.83 6.29 11.31
N SER A 48 9.85 7.14 11.45
CA SER A 48 9.85 8.48 10.86
C SER A 48 11.21 8.89 10.33
N ARG A 49 11.25 9.46 9.13
CA ARG A 49 12.48 9.99 8.51
C ARG A 49 13.59 8.94 8.47
N THR A 50 13.28 7.79 7.88
CA THR A 50 14.21 6.64 7.78
C THR A 50 14.56 6.35 6.32
N GLN A 51 15.76 5.82 6.08
CA GLN A 51 16.17 5.34 4.75
C GLN A 51 16.47 3.85 4.76
N HIS A 52 16.06 3.15 3.70
CA HIS A 52 16.39 1.73 3.48
C HIS A 52 15.86 0.80 4.58
N THR A 53 14.71 1.15 5.18
CA THR A 53 14.10 0.33 6.23
C THR A 53 13.47 -0.93 5.66
N LYS A 54 13.76 -2.08 6.28
CA LYS A 54 13.22 -3.37 5.88
C LYS A 54 12.41 -4.02 7.00
N VAL A 55 11.25 -4.58 6.66
CA VAL A 55 10.45 -5.46 7.54
C VAL A 55 10.21 -6.77 6.80
N LEU A 56 10.86 -7.83 7.26
CA LEU A 56 11.01 -9.08 6.53
C LEU A 56 10.55 -10.27 7.39
N ASN A 57 9.85 -11.22 6.78
CA ASN A 57 9.55 -12.53 7.37
C ASN A 57 8.97 -12.48 8.79
N SER A 58 8.22 -11.41 9.10
CA SER A 58 7.82 -11.08 10.46
C SER A 58 6.32 -11.27 10.67
N ARG A 59 5.94 -11.46 11.93
CA ARG A 59 4.54 -11.50 12.35
C ARG A 59 4.20 -10.19 13.07
N ILE A 60 3.19 -9.48 12.56
CA ILE A 60 2.70 -8.21 13.14
C ILE A 60 1.21 -8.34 13.36
N ALA A 61 0.80 -8.61 14.60
CA ALA A 61 -0.54 -9.14 14.85
C ALA A 61 -1.31 -8.53 16.02
N ASP A 62 -2.63 -8.48 15.88
CA ASP A 62 -3.56 -8.26 16.98
C ASP A 62 -3.30 -6.97 17.78
N ASN A 63 -2.79 -5.95 17.10
CA ASN A 63 -2.51 -4.65 17.69
C ASN A 63 -3.78 -3.79 17.66
N LYS A 64 -4.14 -3.15 18.78
CA LYS A 64 -5.20 -2.13 18.81
C LYS A 64 -4.69 -0.78 18.30
N SER A 65 -3.84 -0.84 17.29
CA SER A 65 -3.14 0.27 16.66
C SER A 65 -2.82 -0.06 15.21
N HIS A 66 -2.07 0.81 14.51
CA HIS A 66 -1.53 0.43 13.20
C HIS A 66 -0.57 -0.75 13.35
N GLY A 67 -0.51 -1.64 12.36
CA GLY A 67 0.50 -2.69 12.34
C GLY A 67 1.87 -2.08 12.05
N LEU A 68 2.11 -1.77 10.78
CA LEU A 68 3.27 -1.02 10.31
C LEU A 68 2.86 0.39 9.94
N TRP A 69 3.56 1.40 10.47
CA TRP A 69 3.36 2.79 10.10
C TRP A 69 4.70 3.44 9.75
N PHE A 70 4.82 3.88 8.52
CA PHE A 70 5.92 4.71 8.04
C PHE A 70 5.38 6.13 7.93
N ASP A 71 5.61 6.91 8.99
CA ASP A 71 5.09 8.26 9.17
C ASP A 71 6.17 9.27 8.79
N GLN A 72 5.92 10.10 7.78
CA GLN A 72 6.79 11.22 7.39
C GLN A 72 8.17 10.82 6.85
N SER A 73 8.37 11.05 5.55
CA SER A 73 9.69 11.03 4.89
C SER A 73 10.48 9.73 5.06
N ASN A 74 9.82 8.59 5.00
CA ASN A 74 10.52 7.30 4.89
C ASN A 74 10.83 7.04 3.41
N TYR A 75 12.04 6.57 3.11
CA TYR A 75 12.51 6.34 1.75
C TYR A 75 13.07 4.93 1.57
N ASP A 76 12.77 4.30 0.43
CA ASP A 76 13.18 2.93 0.08
C ASP A 76 12.81 1.95 1.20
N VAL A 77 11.51 1.79 1.41
CA VAL A 77 10.97 0.90 2.42
C VAL A 77 10.61 -0.43 1.79
N GLN A 78 11.09 -1.53 2.36
CA GLN A 78 10.85 -2.88 1.86
C GLN A 78 10.09 -3.69 2.91
N VAL A 79 8.85 -4.06 2.61
CA VAL A 79 8.00 -4.90 3.47
C VAL A 79 7.72 -6.18 2.71
N ALA A 80 8.36 -7.29 3.11
CA ALA A 80 8.28 -8.52 2.35
C ALA A 80 8.18 -9.81 3.19
N GLY A 81 7.38 -10.76 2.72
CA GLY A 81 7.26 -12.08 3.35
C GLY A 81 6.59 -12.07 4.72
N ASN A 82 5.84 -11.01 5.08
CA ASN A 82 5.26 -10.86 6.41
C ASN A 82 3.84 -11.41 6.52
N THR A 83 3.49 -11.81 7.74
CA THR A 83 2.13 -12.15 8.18
C THR A 83 1.61 -11.01 9.05
N ILE A 84 0.70 -10.19 8.52
CA ILE A 84 0.20 -8.96 9.16
C ILE A 84 -1.31 -9.07 9.36
N THR A 85 -1.76 -9.40 10.57
CA THR A 85 -3.16 -9.82 10.80
C THR A 85 -3.80 -9.21 12.03
N GLY A 86 -5.08 -8.90 11.98
CA GLY A 86 -5.86 -8.55 13.19
C GLY A 86 -5.55 -7.17 13.78
N ASN A 87 -4.78 -6.33 13.09
CA ASN A 87 -4.53 -4.95 13.51
C ASN A 87 -5.79 -4.10 13.35
N LEU A 88 -6.18 -3.37 14.40
CA LEU A 88 -7.40 -2.56 14.41
C LEU A 88 -7.22 -1.24 13.63
N GLY A 89 -6.03 -0.65 13.68
CA GLY A 89 -5.65 0.40 12.74
C GLY A 89 -5.35 -0.18 11.35
N SER A 90 -4.80 0.65 10.47
CA SER A 90 -4.33 0.12 9.19
C SER A 90 -3.20 -0.91 9.40
N SER A 91 -3.28 -2.06 8.73
CA SER A 91 -2.24 -3.10 8.86
C SER A 91 -0.89 -2.62 8.32
N VAL A 92 -0.90 -1.91 7.19
CA VAL A 92 0.22 -1.12 6.69
C VAL A 92 -0.25 0.30 6.40
N PHE A 93 0.41 1.29 6.97
CA PHE A 93 0.19 2.70 6.70
C PHE A 93 1.49 3.34 6.23
N PHE A 94 1.57 3.70 4.95
CA PHE A 94 2.70 4.40 4.35
C PHE A 94 2.30 5.84 4.06
N GLU A 95 2.74 6.76 4.90
CA GLU A 95 2.25 8.14 4.96
C GLU A 95 3.36 9.10 4.55
N ILE A 96 3.07 9.97 3.58
CA ILE A 96 3.94 11.04 3.06
C ILE A 96 5.42 10.61 2.95
N SER A 97 5.60 9.48 2.29
CA SER A 97 6.87 8.75 2.15
C SER A 97 7.05 8.31 0.69
N ASP A 98 8.21 7.78 0.31
CA ASP A 98 8.52 7.44 -1.09
C ASP A 98 9.23 6.09 -1.22
N ASP A 99 8.99 5.42 -2.36
CA ASP A 99 9.60 4.14 -2.77
C ASP A 99 9.31 2.96 -1.80
N LEU A 100 8.01 2.62 -1.64
CA LEU A 100 7.58 1.42 -0.94
C LEU A 100 7.59 0.21 -1.88
N THR A 101 8.32 -0.85 -1.51
CA THR A 101 8.14 -2.20 -2.04
C THR A 101 7.41 -3.07 -1.04
N LEU A 102 6.13 -3.36 -1.33
CA LEU A 102 5.31 -4.32 -0.59
C LEU A 102 5.22 -5.61 -1.41
N ALA A 103 5.97 -6.64 -1.00
CA ALA A 103 6.10 -7.87 -1.80
C ALA A 103 5.78 -9.14 -1.00
N ASN A 104 4.92 -10.00 -1.54
CA ASN A 104 4.69 -11.35 -0.98
C ASN A 104 4.26 -11.34 0.50
N ASN A 105 3.37 -10.44 0.91
CA ASN A 105 2.84 -10.38 2.26
C ASN A 105 1.43 -10.97 2.35
N TYR A 106 1.12 -11.61 3.48
CA TYR A 106 -0.23 -11.98 3.87
C TYR A 106 -0.80 -10.96 4.85
N ILE A 107 -1.81 -10.20 4.42
CA ILE A 107 -2.37 -9.07 5.16
C ILE A 107 -3.87 -9.30 5.36
N VAL A 108 -4.32 -9.37 6.62
CA VAL A 108 -5.74 -9.57 6.95
C VAL A 108 -6.18 -8.55 7.99
N SER A 109 -7.09 -7.66 7.60
CA SER A 109 -7.70 -6.69 8.50
C SER A 109 -9.07 -7.16 9.00
N PRO A 110 -9.37 -6.96 10.30
CA PRO A 110 -10.64 -7.36 10.88
C PRO A 110 -11.79 -6.47 10.37
N ALA A 111 -13.03 -6.91 10.57
CA ALA A 111 -14.22 -6.20 10.08
C ALA A 111 -14.44 -4.82 10.72
N ASN A 112 -14.01 -4.65 11.96
CA ASN A 112 -13.98 -3.38 12.69
C ASN A 112 -12.62 -2.67 12.57
N GLY A 113 -11.68 -3.23 11.80
CA GLY A 113 -10.41 -2.59 11.50
C GLY A 113 -10.56 -1.45 10.51
N ASP A 114 -9.53 -0.60 10.43
CA ASP A 114 -9.41 0.45 9.43
C ASP A 114 -9.18 -0.15 8.02
N ARG A 115 -8.04 0.05 7.37
CA ARG A 115 -7.75 -0.46 6.02
C ARG A 115 -6.65 -1.50 6.09
N ALA A 116 -6.61 -2.46 5.18
CA ALA A 116 -5.47 -3.37 5.17
C ALA A 116 -4.18 -2.64 4.77
N VAL A 117 -4.21 -1.88 3.68
CA VAL A 117 -3.08 -1.09 3.19
C VAL A 117 -3.54 0.33 2.89
N LYS A 118 -2.98 1.30 3.61
CA LYS A 118 -3.25 2.74 3.46
C LYS A 118 -1.97 3.43 2.97
N LEU A 119 -2.04 4.06 1.81
CA LEU A 119 -0.92 4.73 1.14
C LEU A 119 -1.32 6.20 0.95
N ALA A 120 -0.97 7.07 1.89
CA ALA A 120 -1.48 8.45 1.92
C ALA A 120 -0.39 9.46 1.60
N GLY A 121 -0.56 10.22 0.51
CA GLY A 121 0.41 11.21 0.07
C GLY A 121 1.76 10.61 -0.26
N SER A 122 1.82 9.35 -0.67
CA SER A 122 3.08 8.60 -0.83
C SER A 122 3.31 8.14 -2.25
N SER A 123 4.57 8.16 -2.68
CA SER A 123 4.97 7.90 -4.06
C SER A 123 5.83 6.66 -4.21
N GLY A 124 6.09 6.24 -5.46
CA GLY A 124 6.96 5.09 -5.75
C GLY A 124 6.36 3.76 -5.28
N LEU A 125 5.03 3.66 -5.22
CA LEU A 125 4.34 2.54 -4.60
C LEU A 125 4.42 1.30 -5.51
N LYS A 126 4.92 0.19 -4.97
CA LYS A 126 5.05 -1.10 -5.64
C LYS A 126 4.42 -2.19 -4.79
N LEU A 127 3.32 -2.78 -5.26
CA LEU A 127 2.60 -3.86 -4.61
C LEU A 127 2.66 -5.11 -5.48
N ILE A 128 3.38 -6.14 -5.04
CA ILE A 128 3.64 -7.34 -5.84
C ILE A 128 3.26 -8.59 -5.05
N ASN A 129 2.40 -9.44 -5.62
CA ASN A 129 2.12 -10.79 -5.09
C ASN A 129 1.66 -10.81 -3.62
N ASN A 130 0.97 -9.76 -3.14
CA ASN A 130 0.41 -9.75 -1.80
C ASN A 130 -0.99 -10.38 -1.77
N THR A 131 -1.37 -10.96 -0.65
CA THR A 131 -2.75 -11.31 -0.34
C THR A 131 -3.29 -10.36 0.71
N ILE A 132 -4.26 -9.52 0.33
CA ILE A 132 -4.78 -8.39 1.10
C ILE A 132 -6.28 -8.57 1.29
N ILE A 133 -6.69 -8.87 2.53
CA ILE A 133 -8.06 -9.25 2.87
C ILE A 133 -8.65 -8.30 3.91
N GLY A 134 -9.90 -7.89 3.69
CA GLY A 134 -10.68 -7.18 4.70
C GLY A 134 -10.32 -5.70 4.89
N GLY A 135 -10.84 -5.12 5.98
CA GLY A 135 -10.82 -3.68 6.20
C GLY A 135 -11.83 -2.90 5.34
N SER A 136 -11.95 -1.60 5.63
CA SER A 136 -12.53 -0.61 4.73
C SER A 136 -11.55 -0.33 3.59
N ASP A 137 -11.98 -0.40 2.33
CA ASP A 137 -11.11 -0.19 1.16
C ASP A 137 -9.73 -0.90 1.28
N PRO A 138 -9.65 -2.25 1.18
CA PRO A 138 -8.46 -3.05 1.50
C PRO A 138 -7.15 -2.45 1.02
N VAL A 139 -7.11 -1.93 -0.21
CA VAL A 139 -6.04 -1.05 -0.67
C VAL A 139 -6.58 0.35 -0.89
N GLY A 140 -5.93 1.31 -0.25
CA GLY A 140 -6.27 2.71 -0.33
C GLY A 140 -5.09 3.57 -0.74
N ILE A 141 -5.21 4.29 -1.87
CA ILE A 141 -4.23 5.24 -2.38
C ILE A 141 -4.83 6.63 -2.27
N TYR A 142 -4.37 7.39 -1.28
CA TYR A 142 -5.04 8.61 -0.84
C TYR A 142 -4.18 9.83 -1.06
N THR A 143 -4.81 10.89 -1.53
CA THR A 143 -4.24 12.22 -1.39
C THR A 143 -4.21 12.60 0.09
N ASP A 144 -3.04 12.98 0.59
CA ASP A 144 -2.91 13.55 1.93
C ASP A 144 -3.22 15.05 1.87
N SER A 145 -3.71 15.65 2.96
CA SER A 145 -4.00 17.10 2.97
C SER A 145 -2.74 17.96 2.80
N ARG A 146 -1.55 17.35 2.98
CA ARG A 146 -0.24 17.94 2.74
C ARG A 146 0.27 17.72 1.31
N SER A 147 -0.39 16.87 0.52
CA SER A 147 -0.05 16.65 -0.89
C SER A 147 -0.25 17.94 -1.67
N LYS A 148 0.84 18.49 -2.21
CA LYS A 148 0.83 19.72 -2.99
C LYS A 148 1.57 19.48 -4.30
N PRO A 149 0.87 19.34 -5.44
CA PRO A 149 1.51 19.17 -6.74
C PRO A 149 2.54 20.27 -7.02
N GLY A 150 3.73 19.89 -7.48
CA GLY A 150 4.84 20.82 -7.72
C GLY A 150 5.49 21.37 -6.45
N CYS A 151 5.07 20.89 -5.28
CA CYS A 151 5.60 21.32 -3.99
C CYS A 151 6.34 20.22 -3.23
N ALA A 152 7.33 19.66 -3.91
CA ALA A 152 8.21 18.64 -3.35
C ALA A 152 9.41 19.24 -2.61
N ASP A 153 9.82 20.45 -2.98
CA ASP A 153 11.06 21.09 -2.56
C ASP A 153 10.80 22.28 -1.62
N PRO A 154 11.26 22.22 -0.35
CA PRO A 154 11.04 23.28 0.61
C PRO A 154 11.71 24.62 0.25
N SER A 155 12.69 24.63 -0.64
CA SER A 155 13.32 25.85 -1.15
C SER A 155 12.40 26.63 -2.10
N GLN A 156 11.37 25.98 -2.66
CA GLN A 156 10.42 26.61 -3.56
C GLN A 156 9.41 27.44 -2.77
N PRO A 157 9.04 28.66 -3.23
CA PRO A 157 8.06 29.51 -2.55
C PRO A 157 6.72 28.81 -2.29
N LEU A 158 6.30 27.91 -3.19
CA LEU A 158 5.09 27.09 -3.05
C LEU A 158 5.12 26.21 -1.79
N CYS A 159 6.32 25.87 -1.31
CA CYS A 159 6.59 24.98 -0.18
C CYS A 159 7.15 25.66 1.05
N ALA A 160 7.31 26.99 1.01
CA ALA A 160 7.87 27.76 2.13
C ALA A 160 7.11 27.50 3.44
N ASN A 161 5.81 27.19 3.36
CA ASN A 161 4.94 26.88 4.49
C ASN A 161 4.59 25.38 4.62
N SER A 162 5.36 24.47 4.01
CA SER A 162 5.16 23.02 4.26
C SER A 162 5.71 22.65 5.65
N TYR A 163 5.11 21.65 6.29
CA TYR A 163 5.33 21.33 7.70
C TYR A 163 6.75 20.85 7.94
N GLY A 164 7.56 21.62 8.66
CA GLY A 164 8.97 21.28 8.94
C GLY A 164 9.13 19.97 9.71
N SER A 165 8.14 19.58 10.53
CA SER A 165 8.10 18.30 11.26
C SER A 165 8.06 17.07 10.35
N ASP A 166 7.56 17.25 9.13
CA ASP A 166 7.29 16.15 8.20
C ASP A 166 8.51 15.85 7.33
N ARG A 167 9.50 16.76 7.35
CA ARG A 167 10.69 16.71 6.51
C ARG A 167 11.80 15.95 7.21
N ASP A 168 12.52 15.17 6.43
CA ASP A 168 13.86 14.73 6.83
C ASP A 168 14.84 15.90 6.65
N THR A 169 15.42 16.37 7.76
CA THR A 169 16.45 17.43 7.76
C THR A 169 17.86 16.88 7.95
N VAL A 170 18.00 15.56 8.10
CA VAL A 170 19.27 14.88 8.35
C VAL A 170 19.81 14.31 7.05
N HIS A 171 18.96 13.70 6.24
CA HIS A 171 19.36 13.11 4.96
C HIS A 171 19.13 14.06 3.77
N PRO A 172 19.86 13.86 2.65
CA PRO A 172 19.58 14.56 1.41
C PRO A 172 18.12 14.34 0.99
N ARG A 173 17.48 15.41 0.52
CA ARG A 173 16.14 15.33 -0.02
C ARG A 173 16.13 14.46 -1.28
N MET A 174 15.25 13.46 -1.30
CA MET A 174 14.98 12.65 -2.49
C MET A 174 14.13 13.45 -3.47
N ALA A 175 14.60 13.58 -4.72
CA ALA A 175 13.92 14.36 -5.75
C ALA A 175 12.53 13.80 -6.09
N THR A 176 12.35 12.49 -5.92
CA THR A 176 11.13 11.73 -6.18
C THR A 176 10.08 11.84 -5.06
N MET A 177 10.47 12.30 -3.88
CA MET A 177 9.60 12.47 -2.72
C MET A 177 8.89 13.84 -2.79
N ASP A 178 7.67 13.83 -3.30
CA ASP A 178 6.83 15.01 -3.53
C ASP A 178 5.55 15.05 -2.68
N TRP A 179 5.38 14.04 -1.82
CA TRP A 179 4.19 13.79 -1.02
C TRP A 179 2.90 13.74 -1.84
N VAL A 180 2.99 13.40 -3.12
CA VAL A 180 1.85 13.18 -4.01
C VAL A 180 1.70 11.68 -4.22
N PRO A 181 0.47 11.13 -4.15
CA PRO A 181 0.29 9.70 -4.37
C PRO A 181 0.76 9.30 -5.76
N ARG A 182 1.59 8.27 -5.86
CA ARG A 182 2.08 7.74 -7.13
C ARG A 182 2.21 6.21 -7.08
N LEU A 183 1.43 5.53 -7.90
CA LEU A 183 1.46 4.08 -8.05
C LEU A 183 2.33 3.69 -9.24
N ASP A 184 3.50 3.13 -8.96
CA ASP A 184 4.43 2.67 -9.99
C ASP A 184 4.04 1.25 -10.45
N MET A 185 3.69 0.37 -9.51
CA MET A 185 3.39 -1.03 -9.80
C MET A 185 2.33 -1.63 -8.85
N MET A 186 1.35 -2.32 -9.41
CA MET A 186 0.43 -3.19 -8.67
C MET A 186 0.18 -4.44 -9.49
N ILE A 187 0.92 -5.51 -9.20
CA ILE A 187 0.81 -6.76 -9.96
C ILE A 187 0.56 -7.97 -9.08
N ASN A 188 -0.22 -8.91 -9.61
CA ASN A 188 -0.39 -10.24 -9.01
C ASN A 188 -0.95 -10.25 -7.58
N ASN A 189 -1.57 -9.18 -7.12
CA ASN A 189 -2.12 -9.14 -5.76
C ASN A 189 -3.51 -9.80 -5.73
N ILE A 190 -3.81 -10.49 -4.65
CA ILE A 190 -5.19 -10.83 -4.27
C ILE A 190 -5.69 -9.72 -3.36
N ILE A 191 -6.78 -9.03 -3.74
CA ILE A 191 -7.37 -7.93 -2.98
C ILE A 191 -8.86 -8.21 -2.81
N ALA A 192 -9.26 -8.64 -1.61
CA ALA A 192 -10.54 -9.31 -1.45
C ALA A 192 -11.28 -9.01 -0.13
N TYR A 193 -12.60 -9.22 -0.20
CA TYR A 193 -13.56 -9.13 0.89
C TYR A 193 -13.51 -7.84 1.71
N PRO A 194 -13.58 -6.65 1.06
CA PRO A 194 -13.78 -5.40 1.78
C PRO A 194 -14.99 -5.51 2.73
N LYS A 195 -14.86 -4.99 3.95
CA LYS A 195 -15.85 -5.18 5.02
C LYS A 195 -16.79 -3.99 5.17
N SER A 196 -16.36 -2.81 4.74
CA SER A 196 -17.13 -1.57 4.80
C SER A 196 -16.65 -0.58 3.75
N ALA A 197 -17.45 0.47 3.51
CA ALA A 197 -17.04 1.60 2.68
C ALA A 197 -16.03 2.46 3.44
N GLY A 198 -14.93 2.83 2.78
CA GLY A 198 -13.99 3.82 3.31
C GLY A 198 -14.15 5.18 2.62
N TYR A 199 -13.05 5.74 2.12
CA TYR A 199 -13.00 7.13 1.63
C TYR A 199 -13.69 7.29 0.27
N CYS A 200 -13.83 6.20 -0.48
CA CYS A 200 -14.58 6.21 -1.73
C CYS A 200 -16.11 6.21 -1.52
N GLY A 201 -16.59 6.14 -0.27
CA GLY A 201 -18.02 6.13 0.06
C GLY A 201 -18.78 4.91 -0.46
N THR A 202 -18.07 3.89 -0.94
CA THR A 202 -18.61 2.62 -1.42
C THR A 202 -17.65 1.51 -1.04
N THR A 203 -18.18 0.35 -0.67
CA THR A 203 -17.36 -0.83 -0.42
C THR A 203 -16.63 -1.21 -1.71
N THR A 204 -15.30 -1.10 -1.72
CA THR A 204 -14.47 -1.38 -2.89
C THR A 204 -13.17 -2.08 -2.49
N ALA A 205 -12.52 -2.80 -3.40
CA ALA A 205 -11.26 -3.48 -3.12
C ALA A 205 -10.08 -2.49 -3.18
N VAL A 206 -10.09 -1.58 -4.16
CA VAL A 206 -9.11 -0.50 -4.32
C VAL A 206 -9.83 0.85 -4.35
N CYS A 207 -9.48 1.72 -3.42
CA CYS A 207 -9.94 3.11 -3.42
C CYS A 207 -8.79 4.06 -3.75
N ILE A 208 -9.00 4.91 -4.74
CA ILE A 208 -8.09 6.01 -5.08
C ILE A 208 -8.80 7.33 -4.78
N THR A 209 -8.15 8.25 -4.07
CA THR A 209 -8.66 9.62 -3.91
C THR A 209 -7.67 10.63 -4.47
N LEU A 210 -8.25 11.72 -5.00
CA LEU A 210 -7.49 12.84 -5.57
C LEU A 210 -7.57 14.10 -4.71
N ARG A 211 -8.42 14.08 -3.67
CA ARG A 211 -8.73 15.24 -2.84
C ARG A 211 -8.72 14.89 -1.37
N ASN A 212 -8.15 15.79 -0.58
CA ASN A 212 -8.25 15.78 0.87
C ASN A 212 -8.01 17.20 1.43
N GLY A 213 -9.03 17.81 2.01
CA GLY A 213 -8.96 19.22 2.39
C GLY A 213 -8.68 20.12 1.18
N SER A 214 -7.60 20.90 1.25
CA SER A 214 -7.15 21.78 0.15
C SER A 214 -6.25 21.09 -0.87
N ALA A 215 -5.80 19.86 -0.60
CA ALA A 215 -5.03 19.08 -1.57
C ALA A 215 -5.96 18.56 -2.67
N ASP A 216 -5.59 18.82 -3.92
CA ASP A 216 -6.26 18.33 -5.14
C ASP A 216 -5.18 17.96 -6.16
N VAL A 217 -5.07 16.68 -6.51
CA VAL A 217 -4.04 16.17 -7.42
C VAL A 217 -4.68 15.55 -8.65
N PRO A 218 -4.15 15.78 -9.86
CA PRO A 218 -4.68 15.12 -11.06
C PRO A 218 -4.54 13.59 -11.02
N LEU A 219 -5.48 12.84 -11.60
CA LEU A 219 -5.40 11.37 -11.65
C LEU A 219 -4.08 10.88 -12.29
N ASN A 220 -3.57 11.62 -13.27
CA ASN A 220 -2.32 11.29 -13.97
C ASN A 220 -1.05 11.55 -13.16
N THR A 221 -1.15 12.01 -11.91
CA THR A 221 -0.03 11.95 -10.95
C THR A 221 -0.02 10.63 -10.18
N VAL A 222 -1.18 10.02 -9.99
CA VAL A 222 -1.33 8.73 -9.29
C VAL A 222 -1.11 7.56 -10.23
N ILE A 223 -1.77 7.58 -11.39
CA ILE A 223 -1.64 6.59 -12.47
C ILE A 223 -1.05 7.32 -13.67
N HIS A 224 0.23 7.10 -13.95
CA HIS A 224 1.01 8.02 -14.77
C HIS A 224 1.73 7.31 -15.91
N GLN A 225 1.95 8.05 -16.99
CA GLN A 225 2.89 7.66 -18.03
C GLN A 225 4.32 7.73 -17.51
N ALA A 226 5.22 7.03 -18.20
CA ALA A 226 6.64 7.23 -17.96
C ALA A 226 7.02 8.66 -18.30
N ASP A 227 7.96 9.21 -17.54
CA ASP A 227 8.66 10.44 -17.88
C ASP A 227 10.15 10.30 -17.59
N GLY A 228 10.93 11.37 -17.75
CA GLY A 228 12.38 11.35 -17.57
C GLY A 228 12.86 10.92 -16.18
N THR A 229 11.96 10.81 -15.19
CA THR A 229 12.29 10.50 -13.79
C THR A 229 11.47 9.35 -13.19
N ARG A 230 10.33 8.99 -13.80
CA ARG A 230 9.36 8.05 -13.23
C ARG A 230 9.00 6.97 -14.25
N PRO A 231 8.88 5.70 -13.84
CA PRO A 231 8.42 4.64 -14.74
C PRO A 231 6.96 4.88 -15.15
N LYS A 232 6.44 4.12 -16.11
CA LYS A 232 4.99 4.10 -16.38
C LYS A 232 4.31 3.24 -15.32
N THR A 233 3.14 3.63 -14.83
CA THR A 233 2.31 2.79 -13.96
C THR A 233 2.00 1.44 -14.63
N ILE A 234 2.23 0.36 -13.91
CA ILE A 234 1.85 -1.00 -14.31
C ILE A 234 0.82 -1.54 -13.32
N ILE A 235 -0.37 -1.86 -13.81
CA ILE A 235 -1.39 -2.58 -13.04
C ILE A 235 -1.80 -3.79 -13.87
N SER A 236 -1.57 -5.00 -13.39
CA SER A 236 -1.73 -6.21 -14.19
C SER A 236 -1.78 -7.47 -13.33
N GLY A 237 -2.58 -8.46 -13.72
CA GLY A 237 -2.65 -9.74 -13.02
C GLY A 237 -3.21 -9.66 -11.61
N ASN A 238 -3.98 -8.65 -11.22
CA ASN A 238 -4.56 -8.62 -9.88
C ASN A 238 -5.87 -9.42 -9.83
N VAL A 239 -6.23 -9.90 -8.65
CA VAL A 239 -7.46 -10.65 -8.41
C VAL A 239 -8.31 -9.89 -7.40
N TYR A 240 -9.53 -9.57 -7.78
CA TYR A 240 -10.43 -8.77 -6.96
C TYR A 240 -11.64 -9.55 -6.50
N VAL A 241 -11.97 -9.48 -5.20
CA VAL A 241 -13.24 -10.06 -4.71
C VAL A 241 -14.00 -9.05 -3.87
N ASN A 242 -15.12 -8.58 -4.41
CA ASN A 242 -16.09 -7.74 -3.72
C ASN A 242 -17.53 -8.16 -4.06
N GLY A 243 -17.73 -9.46 -4.32
CA GLY A 243 -18.98 -9.98 -4.88
C GLY A 243 -19.29 -9.35 -6.24
N ASN A 244 -20.52 -8.83 -6.40
CA ASN A 244 -20.99 -8.13 -7.61
C ASN A 244 -20.83 -6.59 -7.52
N GLY A 245 -20.03 -6.10 -6.58
CA GLY A 245 -19.86 -4.67 -6.28
C GLY A 245 -18.79 -3.96 -7.13
N THR A 246 -18.41 -2.76 -6.67
CA THR A 246 -17.31 -1.98 -7.28
C THR A 246 -15.96 -2.54 -6.85
N ILE A 247 -15.09 -2.96 -7.76
CA ILE A 247 -13.76 -3.49 -7.37
C ILE A 247 -12.70 -2.39 -7.30
N ILE A 248 -12.80 -1.36 -8.15
CA ILE A 248 -11.91 -0.21 -8.14
C ILE A 248 -12.78 1.05 -8.16
N SER A 249 -12.52 1.96 -7.23
CA SER A 249 -13.19 3.26 -7.19
C SER A 249 -12.16 4.38 -7.25
N THR A 250 -12.45 5.37 -8.09
CA THR A 250 -11.68 6.61 -8.23
C THR A 250 -12.66 7.79 -8.20
N PRO A 251 -12.20 9.05 -8.11
CA PRO A 251 -13.12 10.19 -8.22
C PRO A 251 -13.76 10.32 -9.60
N ASN A 252 -13.19 9.67 -10.62
CA ASN A 252 -13.69 9.70 -11.99
C ASN A 252 -14.68 8.58 -12.30
N GLY A 253 -14.89 7.63 -11.38
CA GLY A 253 -15.79 6.52 -11.63
C GLY A 253 -15.66 5.36 -10.65
N LYS A 254 -16.70 4.54 -10.65
CA LYS A 254 -16.80 3.27 -9.93
C LYS A 254 -16.78 2.14 -10.95
N TYR A 255 -15.79 1.27 -10.86
CA TYR A 255 -15.54 0.23 -11.86
C TYR A 255 -15.83 -1.15 -11.26
N PRO A 256 -16.88 -1.85 -11.73
CA PRO A 256 -17.24 -3.18 -11.23
C PRO A 256 -16.38 -4.30 -11.82
N THR A 257 -15.62 -4.04 -12.88
CA THR A 257 -14.74 -5.02 -13.53
C THR A 257 -13.38 -4.41 -13.86
N PRO A 258 -12.32 -5.24 -13.98
CA PRO A 258 -11.00 -4.73 -14.33
C PRO A 258 -10.98 -4.11 -15.73
N GLY A 259 -11.72 -4.72 -16.67
CA GLY A 259 -11.87 -4.19 -18.03
C GLY A 259 -12.55 -2.82 -18.09
N ALA A 260 -13.53 -2.53 -17.23
CA ALA A 260 -14.17 -1.22 -17.17
C ALA A 260 -13.20 -0.14 -16.68
N PHE A 261 -12.40 -0.45 -15.65
CA PHE A 261 -11.35 0.45 -15.18
C PHE A 261 -10.27 0.66 -16.26
N ALA A 262 -9.75 -0.41 -16.83
CA ALA A 262 -8.76 -0.36 -17.90
C ALA A 262 -9.23 0.47 -19.10
N GLY A 263 -10.48 0.28 -19.53
CA GLY A 263 -11.09 1.06 -20.61
C GLY A 263 -11.15 2.56 -20.31
N ALA A 264 -11.42 2.94 -19.06
CA ALA A 264 -11.43 4.34 -18.65
C ALA A 264 -10.03 4.97 -18.62
N MET A 265 -8.98 4.20 -18.29
CA MET A 265 -7.60 4.70 -18.19
C MET A 265 -6.92 4.91 -19.55
N ILE A 266 -7.47 4.37 -20.64
CA ILE A 266 -7.00 4.63 -22.01
C ILE A 266 -7.19 6.10 -22.41
N GLY A 267 -8.22 6.76 -21.86
CA GLY A 267 -8.50 8.17 -22.14
C GLY A 267 -7.67 9.14 -21.30
N ALA A 268 -7.79 10.43 -21.63
CA ALA A 268 -7.24 11.51 -20.82
C ALA A 268 -7.86 11.51 -19.40
N PRO A 269 -7.10 11.90 -18.36
CA PRO A 269 -5.73 12.41 -18.41
C PRO A 269 -4.65 11.33 -18.36
N VAL A 270 -5.00 10.06 -18.14
CA VAL A 270 -4.04 8.97 -17.87
C VAL A 270 -3.38 8.46 -19.14
N ASN A 271 -4.17 8.18 -20.18
CA ASN A 271 -3.72 7.72 -21.50
C ASN A 271 -2.91 6.41 -21.50
N ILE A 272 -3.18 5.47 -20.58
CA ILE A 272 -2.48 4.18 -20.49
C ILE A 272 -3.39 3.04 -20.94
N GLY A 273 -2.99 2.34 -21.99
CA GLY A 273 -3.60 1.08 -22.41
C GLY A 273 -2.97 -0.15 -21.77
N GLY A 274 -3.72 -1.24 -21.70
CA GLY A 274 -3.24 -2.54 -21.23
C GLY A 274 -3.18 -2.70 -19.71
N LEU A 275 -3.73 -1.75 -18.94
CA LEU A 275 -3.93 -1.95 -17.51
C LEU A 275 -4.89 -3.12 -17.26
N GLU A 276 -4.72 -3.80 -16.14
CA GLU A 276 -5.47 -4.98 -15.71
C GLU A 276 -5.41 -6.18 -16.66
N ALA A 277 -4.39 -6.26 -17.51
CA ALA A 277 -4.15 -7.45 -18.32
C ALA A 277 -3.96 -8.68 -17.41
N GLY A 278 -4.63 -9.79 -17.71
CA GLY A 278 -4.55 -11.02 -16.90
C GLY A 278 -5.14 -10.90 -15.49
N SER A 279 -5.89 -9.83 -15.20
CA SER A 279 -6.59 -9.65 -13.93
C SER A 279 -7.93 -10.36 -13.89
N TRP A 280 -8.31 -10.82 -12.71
CA TRP A 280 -9.53 -11.60 -12.47
C TRP A 280 -10.40 -10.95 -11.40
N TYR A 281 -11.70 -11.26 -11.40
CA TYR A 281 -12.61 -10.78 -10.38
C TYR A 281 -13.73 -11.77 -10.10
N GLY A 282 -14.17 -11.84 -8.84
CA GLY A 282 -15.29 -12.67 -8.41
C GLY A 282 -14.91 -13.72 -7.37
N SER A 283 -15.90 -14.15 -6.59
CA SER A 283 -15.70 -15.04 -5.43
C SER A 283 -15.28 -16.46 -5.78
N THR A 284 -15.25 -16.83 -7.05
CA THR A 284 -14.79 -18.16 -7.51
C THR A 284 -13.27 -18.31 -7.44
N TYR A 285 -12.51 -17.21 -7.36
CA TYR A 285 -11.05 -17.23 -7.46
C TYR A 285 -10.31 -17.25 -6.12
N VAL A 286 -10.97 -16.79 -5.06
CA VAL A 286 -10.31 -16.62 -3.75
C VAL A 286 -11.20 -17.27 -2.69
N GLU A 287 -10.58 -17.94 -1.73
CA GLU A 287 -11.22 -18.45 -0.52
C GLU A 287 -11.39 -17.33 0.51
N THR A 288 -12.25 -17.51 1.52
CA THR A 288 -12.53 -16.44 2.51
C THR A 288 -11.32 -16.02 3.34
N ASP A 289 -10.31 -16.90 3.45
CA ASP A 289 -9.04 -16.63 4.10
C ASP A 289 -8.01 -15.99 3.14
N GLY A 290 -8.40 -15.65 1.91
CA GLY A 290 -7.51 -15.07 0.90
C GLY A 290 -6.66 -16.06 0.11
N SER A 291 -6.76 -17.37 0.38
CA SER A 291 -6.05 -18.37 -0.42
C SER A 291 -6.59 -18.43 -1.86
N PRO A 292 -5.74 -18.70 -2.87
CA PRO A 292 -6.22 -19.03 -4.21
C PRO A 292 -7.11 -20.28 -4.20
N THR A 293 -8.23 -20.26 -4.92
CA THR A 293 -9.02 -21.47 -5.18
C THR A 293 -8.31 -22.35 -6.22
N ALA A 294 -8.80 -23.57 -6.45
CA ALA A 294 -8.33 -24.40 -7.56
C ALA A 294 -8.50 -23.71 -8.93
N ALA A 295 -9.57 -22.92 -9.10
CA ALA A 295 -9.83 -22.17 -10.33
C ALA A 295 -8.76 -21.08 -10.55
N LEU A 296 -8.40 -20.31 -9.52
CA LEU A 296 -7.34 -19.31 -9.65
C LEU A 296 -5.96 -19.96 -9.82
N THR A 297 -5.71 -21.07 -9.12
CA THR A 297 -4.44 -21.81 -9.22
C THR A 297 -4.19 -22.29 -10.65
N ALA A 298 -5.23 -22.76 -11.34
CA ALA A 298 -5.17 -23.18 -12.74
C ALA A 298 -4.79 -22.03 -13.72
N LEU A 299 -4.98 -20.78 -13.29
CA LEU A 299 -4.68 -19.58 -14.08
C LEU A 299 -3.30 -19.00 -13.78
N SER A 300 -2.46 -19.66 -12.96
CA SER A 300 -1.17 -19.09 -12.52
C SER A 300 -0.24 -18.72 -13.69
N SER A 301 -0.32 -19.41 -14.83
CA SER A 301 0.44 -19.07 -16.05
C SER A 301 0.00 -17.75 -16.69
N GLU A 302 -1.22 -17.28 -16.40
CA GLU A 302 -1.78 -16.02 -16.87
C GLU A 302 -1.42 -14.84 -15.96
N ALA A 303 -0.93 -15.10 -14.74
CA ALA A 303 -0.41 -14.05 -13.86
C ALA A 303 0.74 -13.31 -14.54
N THR A 304 0.91 -12.03 -14.21
CA THR A 304 1.96 -11.19 -14.78
C THR A 304 3.33 -11.75 -14.37
N ALA A 305 4.28 -11.85 -15.29
CA ALA A 305 5.65 -12.22 -14.92
C ALA A 305 6.23 -11.17 -13.98
N VAL A 306 6.78 -11.60 -12.84
CA VAL A 306 7.54 -10.71 -11.95
C VAL A 306 8.68 -10.07 -12.77
N PRO A 307 8.82 -8.74 -12.77
CA PRO A 307 9.82 -8.05 -13.58
C PRO A 307 11.25 -8.34 -13.10
N ALA A 308 12.21 -8.12 -13.98
CA ALA A 308 13.62 -8.04 -13.59
C ALA A 308 13.86 -6.68 -12.91
N ASP A 309 14.01 -6.71 -11.59
CA ASP A 309 14.21 -5.54 -10.73
C ASP A 309 15.00 -5.99 -9.48
N ALA A 310 16.11 -5.32 -9.18
CA ALA A 310 17.02 -5.75 -8.12
C ALA A 310 16.41 -5.71 -6.70
N THR A 311 15.42 -4.85 -6.47
CA THR A 311 14.74 -4.75 -5.17
C THR A 311 13.66 -5.82 -5.07
N ILE A 312 12.82 -5.96 -6.08
CA ILE A 312 11.76 -6.99 -6.10
C ILE A 312 12.37 -8.39 -6.09
N ASN A 313 13.45 -8.61 -6.83
CA ASN A 313 14.05 -9.93 -7.01
C ASN A 313 14.82 -10.46 -5.78
N GLN A 314 14.96 -9.65 -4.73
CA GLN A 314 15.35 -10.15 -3.39
C GLN A 314 14.27 -11.03 -2.76
N TYR A 315 13.00 -10.85 -3.15
CA TYR A 315 11.83 -11.49 -2.52
C TYR A 315 11.05 -12.38 -3.48
N LEU A 316 11.06 -12.06 -4.76
CA LEU A 316 10.32 -12.75 -5.81
C LEU A 316 11.19 -12.90 -7.06
N SER A 317 11.51 -14.14 -7.45
CA SER A 317 12.38 -14.38 -8.60
C SER A 317 11.77 -13.81 -9.89
N ALA A 318 12.59 -13.16 -10.72
CA ALA A 318 12.15 -12.63 -12.01
C ALA A 318 11.56 -13.74 -12.88
N GLY A 319 10.47 -13.41 -13.59
CA GLY A 319 9.78 -14.32 -14.49
C GLY A 319 8.78 -15.26 -13.83
N THR A 320 8.75 -15.37 -12.49
CA THR A 320 7.74 -16.20 -11.81
C THR A 320 6.34 -15.62 -12.00
N ARG A 321 5.34 -16.51 -11.93
CA ARG A 321 3.94 -16.19 -12.16
C ARG A 321 3.08 -16.94 -11.15
N HIS A 322 2.41 -16.19 -10.28
CA HIS A 322 1.37 -16.67 -9.36
C HIS A 322 0.57 -15.47 -8.86
N TYR A 323 -0.58 -15.73 -8.24
CA TYR A 323 -1.42 -14.71 -7.63
C TYR A 323 -1.32 -14.78 -6.10
N GLY A 324 -1.19 -13.63 -5.47
CA GLY A 324 -1.06 -13.51 -4.02
C GLY A 324 0.18 -14.19 -3.47
N VAL A 325 0.21 -14.31 -2.15
CA VAL A 325 1.28 -14.98 -1.40
C VAL A 325 1.09 -16.51 -1.46
N LEU A 326 2.18 -17.26 -1.63
CA LEU A 326 2.14 -18.74 -1.70
C LEU A 326 2.15 -19.41 -0.31
N ALA A 327 2.72 -18.75 0.69
CA ALA A 327 2.80 -19.22 2.08
C ALA A 327 2.36 -18.10 3.02
N LYS A 328 1.54 -18.44 4.01
CA LYS A 328 0.96 -17.49 4.97
C LYS A 328 1.71 -17.47 6.29
#